data_AF-A0A9P1BRJ8-F1
#
_entry.id   AF-A0A9P1BRJ8-F1
#
_cell.length_a   1.000
_cell.length_b   1.000
_cell.length_c   1.000
_cell.angle_alpha   90.00
_cell.angle_beta   90.00
_cell.angle_gamma   90.00
#
_symmetry.space_group_name_H-M   'P 1'
#
loop_
_entity.id
_entity.type
_entity.pdbx_description
1 polymer ?
#
loop_
_entity_poly.entity_id
_entity_poly.type
_entity_poly.pdbx_seq_one_letter_code
_entity_poly.pdbx_strand_id
1 'polypeptide(L)'
;MVWSSPESLVAEVEALLLSFKERLSPSSFHCLRQQKRTSQFYDIRWLYQEYISKEPDNTWLLFSDDDDLWGPERLRLYGIIIDQHGRVPGVTAVCATHKVRPKDPRKVAMTPKEVQQQLLKGDAMHCGGVHQEEEFFDFACPASSLGVFLEMCNDQTLLHPFCDLRFSRFLQEYYQGGKVMYFPTDKTNPWVYYYSTAYRRPEDAEIYEQFVEQDQASTVVKSRKEDRIEAQALCKQLGGQPSAAELQEMTDFVAALRQNIEAVLIRHFPESPMRTGEMKRIAVGQAQGQVFALKLAEKLAREACSTFGVRLE
;
A
#
# COMPACT_ATOMS: atom_id res chain seq x y z
N MET A 1 -16.83 -2.32 4.84
CA MET A 1 -16.39 -3.04 3.62
C MET A 1 -16.95 -2.33 2.40
N VAL A 2 -16.16 -2.07 1.36
CA VAL A 2 -16.67 -1.65 0.04
C VAL A 2 -16.56 -2.84 -0.91
N TRP A 3 -17.54 -3.02 -1.80
CA TRP A 3 -17.52 -4.11 -2.76
C TRP A 3 -18.09 -3.66 -4.11
N SER A 4 -17.63 -4.32 -5.18
CA SER A 4 -18.17 -4.22 -6.54
C SER A 4 -18.31 -5.61 -7.11
N SER A 5 -19.35 -5.86 -7.92
CA SER A 5 -19.55 -7.13 -8.60
C SER A 5 -20.30 -6.92 -9.92
N PRO A 6 -20.12 -7.79 -10.94
CA PRO A 6 -21.03 -7.85 -12.08
C PRO A 6 -22.49 -7.97 -11.64
N GLU A 7 -23.42 -7.37 -12.38
CA GLU A 7 -24.83 -7.33 -11.98
C GLU A 7 -25.43 -8.73 -11.75
N SER A 8 -24.97 -9.71 -12.52
CA SER A 8 -25.39 -11.12 -12.41
C SER A 8 -25.05 -11.78 -11.08
N LEU A 9 -24.09 -11.23 -10.31
CA LEU A 9 -23.61 -11.81 -9.05
C LEU A 9 -24.06 -11.03 -7.81
N VAL A 10 -24.77 -9.91 -7.99
CA VAL A 10 -25.14 -8.99 -6.90
C VAL A 10 -25.98 -9.68 -5.83
N ALA A 11 -27.04 -10.38 -6.24
CA ALA A 11 -27.97 -11.01 -5.30
C ALA A 11 -27.27 -12.09 -4.45
N GLU A 12 -26.33 -12.82 -5.04
CA GLU A 12 -25.54 -13.83 -4.34
C GLU A 12 -24.60 -13.18 -3.31
N VAL A 13 -23.89 -12.11 -3.71
CA VAL A 13 -23.02 -11.36 -2.79
C VAL A 13 -23.83 -10.74 -1.65
N GLU A 14 -24.99 -10.13 -1.92
CA GLU A 14 -25.86 -9.54 -0.89
C GLU A 14 -26.35 -10.60 0.12
N ALA A 15 -26.69 -11.80 -0.33
CA ALA A 15 -27.05 -12.91 0.55
C ALA A 15 -25.88 -13.35 1.45
N LEU A 16 -24.66 -13.42 0.90
CA LEU A 16 -23.45 -13.74 1.67
C LEU A 16 -23.14 -12.67 2.72
N LEU A 17 -23.28 -11.39 2.35
CA LEU A 17 -23.06 -10.26 3.27
C LEU A 17 -24.10 -10.21 4.38
N LEU A 18 -25.34 -10.57 4.10
CA LEU A 18 -26.38 -10.69 5.12
C LEU A 18 -26.03 -11.81 6.12
N SER A 19 -25.67 -12.99 5.63
CA SER A 19 -25.21 -14.10 6.49
C SER A 19 -23.97 -13.73 7.30
N PHE A 20 -23.05 -12.95 6.73
CA PHE A 20 -21.88 -12.47 7.45
C PHE A 20 -22.25 -11.48 8.56
N LYS A 21 -23.15 -10.52 8.28
CA LYS A 21 -23.69 -9.58 9.27
C LYS A 21 -24.37 -10.28 10.44
N GLU A 22 -25.17 -11.31 10.16
CA GLU A 22 -25.83 -12.11 11.20
C GLU A 22 -24.82 -12.81 12.12
N ARG A 23 -23.75 -13.36 11.55
CA ARG A 23 -22.68 -14.03 12.32
C ARG A 23 -21.84 -13.09 13.17
N LEU A 24 -21.70 -11.83 12.76
CA LEU A 24 -20.95 -10.82 13.51
C LEU A 24 -21.75 -10.17 14.64
N SER A 25 -23.07 -10.37 14.67
CA SER A 25 -23.96 -9.81 15.70
C SER A 25 -23.49 -10.18 17.12
N PRO A 26 -23.45 -9.23 18.08
CA PRO A 26 -24.01 -7.87 18.01
C PRO A 26 -23.09 -6.81 17.40
N SER A 27 -21.92 -7.17 16.88
CA SER A 27 -20.99 -6.22 16.28
C SER A 27 -21.57 -5.59 15.03
N SER A 28 -21.40 -4.27 14.89
CA SER A 28 -21.82 -3.54 13.70
C SER A 28 -21.03 -3.99 12.47
N PHE A 29 -21.74 -4.26 11.38
CA PHE A 29 -21.15 -4.53 10.07
C PHE A 29 -21.77 -3.61 9.02
N HIS A 30 -20.91 -2.84 8.36
CA HIS A 30 -21.28 -1.87 7.34
C HIS A 30 -20.67 -2.24 5.99
N CYS A 31 -21.50 -2.20 4.95
CA CYS A 31 -21.09 -2.48 3.58
C CYS A 31 -21.61 -1.43 2.60
N LEU A 32 -20.77 -1.02 1.65
CA LEU A 32 -21.11 -0.12 0.54
C LEU A 32 -20.90 -0.84 -0.78
N ARG A 33 -21.89 -0.79 -1.67
CA ARG A 33 -21.81 -1.34 -3.03
C ARG A 33 -21.46 -0.24 -4.02
N GLN A 34 -20.41 -0.42 -4.81
CA GLN A 34 -20.11 0.39 -5.99
C GLN A 34 -20.40 -0.36 -7.29
N GLN A 35 -20.66 0.42 -8.35
CA GLN A 35 -20.87 -0.10 -9.70
C GLN A 35 -19.57 -0.41 -10.44
N LYS A 36 -18.46 0.19 -10.03
CA LYS A 36 -17.15 0.04 -10.67
C LYS A 36 -16.12 -0.31 -9.62
N ARG A 37 -15.14 -1.12 -10.00
CA ARG A 37 -13.96 -1.35 -9.17
C ARG A 37 -13.15 -0.06 -9.12
N THR A 38 -12.80 0.39 -7.92
CA THR A 38 -11.85 1.47 -7.70
C THR A 38 -10.63 0.97 -6.92
N SER A 39 -9.70 1.86 -6.59
CA SER A 39 -8.57 1.56 -5.72
C SER A 39 -9.00 1.47 -4.25
N GLN A 40 -8.26 0.70 -3.44
CA GLN A 40 -8.51 0.55 -2.01
C GLN A 40 -8.64 1.89 -1.26
N PHE A 41 -7.79 2.89 -1.52
CA PHE A 41 -7.86 4.17 -0.81
C PHE A 41 -9.03 5.07 -1.23
N TYR A 42 -9.47 4.93 -2.48
CA TYR A 42 -10.72 5.55 -2.93
C TYR A 42 -11.93 4.94 -2.20
N ASP A 43 -11.95 3.62 -2.04
CA ASP A 43 -12.96 2.89 -1.26
C ASP A 43 -12.92 3.28 0.22
N ILE A 44 -11.72 3.40 0.81
CA ILE A 44 -11.52 3.87 2.19
C ILE A 44 -12.07 5.30 2.35
N ARG A 45 -11.86 6.19 1.38
CA ARG A 45 -12.43 7.55 1.43
C ARG A 45 -13.95 7.51 1.51
N TRP A 46 -14.57 6.65 0.71
CA TRP A 46 -16.03 6.52 0.73
C TRP A 46 -16.54 5.94 2.05
N LEU A 47 -15.90 4.88 2.58
CA LEU A 47 -16.20 4.37 3.93
C LEU A 47 -16.03 5.44 5.00
N TYR A 48 -15.01 6.29 4.84
CA TYR A 48 -14.75 7.35 5.79
C TYR A 48 -15.90 8.34 5.84
N GLN A 49 -16.34 8.84 4.68
CA GLN A 49 -17.44 9.80 4.58
C GLN A 49 -18.79 9.22 5.03
N GLU A 50 -19.05 7.95 4.72
CA GLU A 50 -20.34 7.32 5.02
C GLU A 50 -20.45 6.83 6.47
N TYR A 51 -19.36 6.41 7.09
CA TYR A 51 -19.40 5.77 8.41
C TYR A 51 -18.36 6.31 9.36
N ILE A 52 -17.07 6.23 9.02
CA ILE A 52 -16.00 6.43 9.99
C ILE A 52 -15.97 7.86 10.55
N SER A 53 -16.27 8.87 9.72
CA SER A 53 -16.30 10.28 10.16
C SER A 53 -17.45 10.59 11.12
N LYS A 54 -18.37 9.66 11.33
CA LYS A 54 -19.53 9.78 12.23
C LYS A 54 -19.30 9.03 13.55
N GLU A 55 -18.22 8.26 13.64
CA GLU A 55 -17.79 7.59 14.88
C GLU A 55 -17.26 8.63 15.89
N PRO A 56 -17.25 8.31 17.19
CA PRO A 56 -16.70 9.20 18.22
C PRO A 56 -15.25 9.64 17.94
N ASP A 57 -14.88 10.85 18.37
CA ASP A 57 -13.55 11.46 18.13
C ASP A 57 -12.35 10.60 18.59
N ASN A 58 -12.57 9.70 19.55
CA ASN A 58 -11.53 8.81 20.08
C ASN A 58 -11.51 7.42 19.42
N THR A 59 -12.13 7.28 18.24
CA THR A 59 -12.16 6.03 17.50
C THR A 59 -10.80 5.73 16.86
N TRP A 60 -10.31 4.51 17.08
CA TRP A 60 -9.09 4.00 16.46
C TRP A 60 -9.44 2.99 15.38
N LEU A 61 -8.69 3.04 14.29
CA LEU A 61 -8.84 2.20 13.13
C LEU A 61 -7.71 1.18 13.10
N LEU A 62 -8.06 -0.06 12.84
CA LEU A 62 -7.13 -1.14 12.55
C LEU A 62 -7.50 -1.72 11.18
N PHE A 63 -6.53 -1.81 10.29
CA PHE A 63 -6.76 -2.26 8.91
C PHE A 63 -6.45 -3.75 8.77
N SER A 64 -7.20 -4.46 7.94
CA SER A 64 -6.95 -5.87 7.61
C SER A 64 -7.02 -6.08 6.12
N ASP A 65 -6.19 -6.97 5.62
CA ASP A 65 -6.28 -7.51 4.27
C ASP A 65 -7.03 -8.85 4.30
N ASP A 66 -7.72 -9.18 3.21
CA ASP A 66 -8.54 -10.40 3.06
C ASP A 66 -7.69 -11.64 2.72
N ASP A 67 -6.49 -11.39 2.22
CA ASP A 67 -5.59 -12.41 1.75
C ASP A 67 -4.74 -13.04 2.87
N ASP A 68 -4.58 -12.39 4.03
CA ASP A 68 -3.63 -12.83 5.05
C ASP A 68 -4.21 -13.46 6.32
N LEU A 69 -3.37 -14.24 7.00
CA LEU A 69 -3.66 -14.78 8.31
C LEU A 69 -3.30 -13.78 9.40
N TRP A 70 -4.29 -13.44 10.22
CA TRP A 70 -4.14 -12.55 11.36
C TRP A 70 -4.10 -13.34 12.68
N GLY A 71 -3.25 -12.88 13.59
CA GLY A 71 -3.11 -13.46 14.92
C GLY A 71 -4.38 -13.26 15.74
N PRO A 72 -4.85 -14.28 16.50
CA PRO A 72 -6.09 -14.19 17.28
C PRO A 72 -6.03 -13.11 18.37
N GLU A 73 -4.82 -12.79 18.84
CA GLU A 73 -4.57 -11.81 19.89
C GLU A 73 -4.39 -10.37 19.38
N ARG A 74 -4.47 -10.15 18.05
CA ARG A 74 -4.19 -8.84 17.42
C ARG A 74 -5.01 -7.72 18.04
N LEU A 75 -6.33 -7.89 18.10
CA LEU A 75 -7.23 -6.86 18.64
C LEU A 75 -6.93 -6.55 20.11
N ARG A 76 -6.68 -7.59 20.93
CA ARG A 76 -6.36 -7.41 22.35
C ARG A 76 -5.04 -6.68 22.53
N LEU A 77 -4.00 -7.04 21.77
CA LEU A 77 -2.68 -6.41 21.83
C LEU A 77 -2.76 -4.93 21.47
N TYR A 78 -3.39 -4.61 20.34
CA TYR A 78 -3.58 -3.22 19.91
C TYR A 78 -4.42 -2.42 20.92
N GLY A 79 -5.49 -3.00 21.46
CA GLY A 79 -6.32 -2.36 22.47
C GLY A 79 -5.52 -1.92 23.70
N ILE A 80 -4.71 -2.83 24.26
CA ILE A 80 -3.84 -2.54 25.42
C ILE A 80 -2.87 -1.39 25.09
N ILE A 81 -2.23 -1.46 23.92
CA ILE A 81 -1.23 -0.48 23.51
C ILE A 81 -1.85 0.90 23.25
N ILE A 82 -3.01 0.96 22.60
CA ILE A 82 -3.74 2.20 22.35
C ILE A 82 -4.15 2.84 23.67
N ASP A 83 -4.69 2.06 24.61
CA ASP A 83 -5.11 2.59 25.91
C ASP A 83 -3.94 3.11 26.74
N GLN A 84 -2.78 2.46 26.68
CA GLN A 84 -1.59 2.85 27.42
C GLN A 84 -0.82 4.02 26.77
N HIS A 85 -0.78 4.08 25.44
CA HIS A 85 0.16 4.92 24.71
C HIS A 85 -0.47 5.73 23.58
N GLY A 86 -1.52 5.21 22.94
CA GLY A 86 -2.18 5.86 21.81
C GLY A 86 -2.80 7.21 22.17
N ARG A 87 -3.26 7.38 23.42
CA ARG A 87 -3.96 8.59 23.87
C ARG A 87 -3.05 9.77 24.25
N VAL A 88 -1.74 9.64 24.04
CA VAL A 88 -0.78 10.71 24.30
C VAL A 88 -0.89 11.78 23.19
N PRO A 89 -0.91 13.09 23.54
CA PRO A 89 -0.94 14.15 22.53
C PRO A 89 0.16 13.99 21.47
N GLY A 90 -0.22 14.10 20.20
CA GLY A 90 0.70 13.96 19.07
C GLY A 90 0.97 12.53 18.60
N VAL A 91 0.39 11.49 19.22
CA VAL A 91 0.49 10.14 18.67
C VAL A 91 -0.46 9.98 17.47
N THR A 92 0.11 9.61 16.33
CA THR A 92 -0.58 9.47 15.04
C THR A 92 -0.92 8.05 14.68
N ALA A 93 -0.12 7.12 15.21
CA ALA A 93 -0.30 5.71 15.01
C ALA A 93 0.41 4.93 16.11
N VAL A 94 -0.04 3.71 16.30
CA VAL A 94 0.69 2.69 17.06
C VAL A 94 1.01 1.54 16.11
N CYS A 95 2.24 1.03 16.18
CA CYS A 95 2.67 -0.14 15.44
C CYS A 95 3.07 -1.22 16.44
N ALA A 96 2.28 -2.29 16.44
CA ALA A 96 2.42 -3.43 17.34
C ALA A 96 2.34 -4.74 16.56
N THR A 97 2.68 -4.72 15.27
CA THR A 97 2.56 -5.90 14.42
C THR A 97 3.81 -6.78 14.53
N HIS A 98 3.58 -8.01 14.96
CA HIS A 98 4.57 -9.08 15.05
C HIS A 98 4.41 -9.98 13.82
N LYS A 99 5.14 -9.65 12.75
CA LYS A 99 5.15 -10.41 11.50
C LYS A 99 5.87 -11.75 11.68
N VAL A 100 5.27 -12.82 11.17
CA VAL A 100 5.84 -14.18 11.14
C VAL A 100 5.72 -14.75 9.73
N ARG A 101 6.65 -15.60 9.34
CA ARG A 101 6.66 -16.27 8.03
C ARG A 101 7.13 -17.73 8.15
N PRO A 102 6.77 -18.62 7.23
CA PRO A 102 7.31 -19.97 7.24
C PRO A 102 8.82 -19.95 6.92
N LYS A 103 9.60 -20.87 7.51
CA LYS A 103 11.02 -21.06 7.15
C LYS A 103 11.19 -21.80 5.84
N ASP A 104 10.32 -22.78 5.59
CA ASP A 104 10.19 -23.45 4.29
C ASP A 104 9.01 -22.81 3.56
N PRO A 105 9.24 -22.03 2.51
CA PRO A 105 8.17 -21.30 1.85
C PRO A 105 7.08 -22.19 1.25
N ARG A 106 7.34 -23.51 1.08
CA ARG A 106 6.37 -24.50 0.61
C ARG A 106 5.42 -25.01 1.71
N LYS A 107 5.67 -24.64 2.98
CA LYS A 107 4.88 -25.07 4.15
C LYS A 107 4.05 -23.90 4.69
N VAL A 108 3.23 -23.29 3.84
CA VAL A 108 2.35 -22.19 4.22
C VAL A 108 1.24 -22.70 5.13
N ALA A 109 1.04 -22.03 6.26
CA ALA A 109 -0.11 -22.26 7.13
C ALA A 109 -1.37 -21.65 6.50
N MET A 110 -2.50 -22.37 6.61
CA MET A 110 -3.80 -21.96 6.11
C MET A 110 -4.73 -21.48 7.23
N THR A 111 -4.34 -21.67 8.49
CA THR A 111 -5.12 -21.24 9.65
C THR A 111 -4.23 -20.64 10.74
N PRO A 112 -4.78 -19.75 11.61
CA PRO A 112 -4.02 -19.22 12.74
C PRO A 112 -3.48 -20.31 13.69
N LYS A 113 -4.20 -21.44 13.81
CA LYS A 113 -3.79 -22.59 14.61
C LYS A 113 -2.54 -23.28 14.03
N GLU A 114 -2.47 -23.40 12.70
CA GLU A 114 -1.30 -23.97 12.03
C GLU A 114 -0.08 -23.06 12.18
N VAL A 115 -0.24 -21.74 12.07
CA VAL A 115 0.85 -20.77 12.35
C VAL A 115 1.40 -20.99 13.75
N GLN A 116 0.53 -21.10 14.76
CA GLN A 116 0.95 -21.35 16.14
C GLN A 116 1.71 -22.68 16.28
N GLN A 117 1.27 -23.74 15.60
CA GLN A 117 1.97 -25.02 15.61
C GLN A 117 3.34 -24.93 14.93
N GLN A 118 3.44 -24.21 13.81
CA GLN A 118 4.71 -23.99 13.12
C GLN A 118 5.69 -23.20 13.99
N LEU A 119 5.24 -22.17 14.70
CA LEU A 119 6.08 -21.43 15.66
C LEU A 119 6.59 -22.34 16.78
N LEU A 120 5.73 -23.17 17.37
CA LEU A 120 6.11 -24.11 18.44
C LEU A 120 7.12 -25.17 17.97
N LYS A 121 7.01 -25.61 16.71
CA LYS A 121 7.95 -26.56 16.09
C LYS A 121 9.23 -25.90 15.58
N GLY A 122 9.26 -24.57 15.52
CA GLY A 122 10.36 -23.83 14.89
C GLY A 122 10.36 -23.91 13.37
N ASP A 123 9.24 -24.25 12.74
CA ASP A 123 9.02 -24.27 11.28
C ASP A 123 8.63 -22.89 10.71
N ALA A 124 8.23 -21.96 11.58
CA ALA A 124 8.06 -20.54 11.27
C ALA A 124 9.10 -19.70 11.99
N MET A 125 9.32 -18.48 11.51
CA MET A 125 10.20 -17.50 12.13
C MET A 125 9.55 -16.11 12.14
N HIS A 126 9.90 -15.32 13.14
CA HIS A 126 9.59 -13.90 13.13
C HIS A 126 10.36 -13.22 12.01
N CYS A 127 9.68 -12.40 11.21
CA CYS A 127 10.36 -11.48 10.31
C CYS A 127 11.09 -10.45 11.18
N GLY A 128 12.27 -10.01 10.76
CA GLY A 128 13.11 -9.07 11.53
C GLY A 128 12.38 -7.79 11.94
N GLY A 129 13.04 -6.97 12.77
CA GLY A 129 12.43 -5.89 13.56
C GLY A 129 11.50 -4.94 12.79
N VAL A 130 10.65 -4.28 13.57
CA VAL A 130 9.49 -3.44 13.22
C VAL A 130 9.70 -2.43 12.08
N HIS A 131 10.93 -2.17 11.63
CA HIS A 131 11.28 -1.12 10.66
C HIS A 131 11.65 -1.60 9.25
N GLN A 132 11.61 -2.89 8.96
CA GLN A 132 11.76 -3.38 7.59
C GLN A 132 10.37 -3.61 6.99
N GLU A 133 10.01 -2.79 6.00
CA GLU A 133 8.80 -2.93 5.19
C GLU A 133 7.51 -2.79 6.01
N GLU A 134 7.40 -1.65 6.72
CA GLU A 134 6.16 -1.23 7.36
C GLU A 134 5.11 -0.89 6.30
N GLU A 135 3.97 -1.56 6.37
CA GLU A 135 2.81 -1.34 5.52
C GLU A 135 1.70 -0.68 6.34
N PHE A 136 0.77 0.02 5.70
CA PHE A 136 -0.22 0.80 6.47
C PHE A 136 -1.09 -0.06 7.40
N PHE A 137 -1.26 -1.35 7.09
CA PHE A 137 -2.00 -2.29 7.94
C PHE A 137 -1.20 -2.76 9.17
N ASP A 138 0.10 -2.45 9.23
CA ASP A 138 0.91 -2.62 10.44
C ASP A 138 0.59 -1.57 11.51
N PHE A 139 -0.21 -0.57 11.17
CA PHE A 139 -0.55 0.51 12.08
C PHE A 139 -2.02 0.44 12.49
N ALA A 140 -2.28 0.84 13.73
CA ALA A 140 -3.57 1.40 14.10
C ALA A 140 -3.45 2.92 14.21
N CYS A 141 -4.42 3.67 13.71
CA CYS A 141 -4.41 5.13 13.73
C CYS A 141 -5.75 5.69 14.22
N PRO A 142 -5.79 6.91 14.79
CA PRO A 142 -7.03 7.62 15.03
C PRO A 142 -7.81 7.82 13.72
N ALA A 143 -9.14 7.78 13.80
CA ALA A 143 -10.01 8.08 12.67
C ALA A 143 -9.75 9.49 12.10
N SER A 144 -9.48 10.46 12.97
CA SER A 144 -9.13 11.82 12.58
C SER A 144 -7.86 11.90 11.73
N SER A 145 -6.84 11.08 12.02
CA SER A 145 -5.62 11.01 11.22
C SER A 145 -5.89 10.51 9.80
N LEU A 146 -6.75 9.49 9.66
CA LEU A 146 -7.20 9.04 8.33
C LEU A 146 -7.95 10.16 7.59
N GLY A 147 -8.83 10.90 8.27
CA GLY A 147 -9.55 12.03 7.69
C GLY A 147 -8.62 13.09 7.09
N VAL A 148 -7.63 13.53 7.86
CA VAL A 148 -6.62 14.51 7.40
C VAL A 148 -5.88 13.99 6.17
N PHE A 149 -5.44 12.73 6.18
CA PHE A 149 -4.78 12.13 5.03
C PHE A 149 -5.66 12.17 3.77
N LEU A 150 -6.93 11.77 3.90
CA LEU A 150 -7.87 11.73 2.79
C LEU A 150 -8.18 13.13 2.22
N GLU A 151 -8.24 14.16 3.07
CA GLU A 151 -8.45 15.55 2.65
C GLU A 151 -7.25 16.11 1.87
N MET A 152 -6.03 15.68 2.21
CA MET A 152 -4.82 16.10 1.51
C MET A 152 -4.65 15.44 0.14
N CYS A 153 -5.31 14.30 -0.09
CA CYS A 153 -5.16 13.52 -1.30
C CYS A 153 -6.23 13.89 -2.33
N ASN A 154 -5.79 14.29 -3.53
CA ASN A 154 -6.69 14.41 -4.66
C ASN A 154 -7.10 13.03 -5.21
N ASP A 155 -8.11 12.99 -6.09
CA ASP A 155 -8.62 11.73 -6.67
C ASP A 155 -7.53 10.92 -7.37
N GLN A 156 -6.62 11.59 -8.08
CA GLN A 156 -5.52 10.93 -8.79
C GLN A 156 -4.56 10.21 -7.84
N THR A 157 -4.30 10.81 -6.67
CA THR A 157 -3.48 10.20 -5.61
C THR A 157 -4.19 8.97 -5.04
N LEU A 158 -5.48 9.09 -4.68
CA LEU A 158 -6.23 8.00 -4.06
C LEU A 158 -6.41 6.81 -4.99
N LEU A 159 -6.56 7.08 -6.29
CA LEU A 159 -6.65 6.06 -7.35
C LEU A 159 -5.30 5.40 -7.67
N HIS A 160 -4.19 5.96 -7.20
CA HIS A 160 -2.87 5.46 -7.53
C HIS A 160 -2.52 4.19 -6.73
N PRO A 161 -1.87 3.18 -7.34
CA PRO A 161 -1.42 1.97 -6.65
C PRO A 161 -0.42 2.17 -5.51
N PHE A 162 0.10 3.38 -5.32
CA PHE A 162 1.10 3.72 -4.29
C PHE A 162 0.54 4.61 -3.19
N CYS A 163 -0.78 4.77 -3.15
CA CYS A 163 -1.44 5.56 -2.11
C CYS A 163 -1.26 4.95 -0.72
N ASP A 164 -1.11 3.63 -0.65
CA ASP A 164 -0.75 2.84 0.54
C ASP A 164 0.62 3.23 1.11
N LEU A 165 1.63 3.37 0.26
CA LEU A 165 2.97 3.82 0.62
C LEU A 165 2.94 5.27 1.10
N ARG A 166 2.14 6.10 0.44
CA ARG A 166 1.92 7.47 0.90
C ARG A 166 1.25 7.46 2.28
N PHE A 167 0.21 6.67 2.50
CA PHE A 167 -0.47 6.63 3.80
C PHE A 167 0.45 6.10 4.91
N SER A 168 1.23 5.06 4.65
CA SER A 168 2.22 4.53 5.60
C SER A 168 3.20 5.63 6.04
N ARG A 169 3.73 6.39 5.07
CA ARG A 169 4.61 7.53 5.35
C ARG A 169 3.89 8.66 6.08
N PHE A 170 2.61 8.91 5.77
CA PHE A 170 1.80 9.92 6.47
C PHE A 170 1.72 9.61 7.97
N LEU A 171 1.45 8.35 8.31
CA LEU A 171 1.37 7.89 9.69
C LEU A 171 2.71 8.07 10.43
N GLN A 172 3.82 7.82 9.74
CA GLN A 172 5.18 7.90 10.26
C GLN A 172 5.70 9.34 10.45
N GLU A 173 5.47 10.22 9.48
CA GLU A 173 6.25 11.46 9.37
C GLU A 173 5.41 12.76 9.46
N TYR A 174 4.14 12.76 9.05
CA TYR A 174 3.53 14.00 8.57
C TYR A 174 2.86 14.88 9.65
N TYR A 175 2.22 14.31 10.68
CA TYR A 175 1.28 15.12 11.46
C TYR A 175 1.95 15.92 12.61
N GLN A 176 2.34 17.17 12.38
CA GLN A 176 2.67 18.16 13.45
C GLN A 176 3.68 17.68 14.53
N GLY A 177 4.71 16.92 14.15
CA GLY A 177 5.62 16.26 15.11
C GLY A 177 5.08 14.92 15.62
N GLY A 178 4.23 14.29 14.80
CA GLY A 178 3.52 13.07 15.06
C GLY A 178 4.45 11.94 15.43
N LYS A 179 4.12 11.23 16.50
CA LYS A 179 4.94 10.15 17.02
C LYS A 179 4.24 8.82 16.79
N VAL A 180 4.84 7.97 15.95
CA VAL A 180 4.48 6.55 15.96
C VAL A 180 5.05 5.91 17.21
N MET A 181 4.20 5.18 17.92
CA MET A 181 4.65 4.35 19.05
C MET A 181 4.91 2.94 18.56
N TYR A 182 6.17 2.54 18.58
CA TYR A 182 6.63 1.22 18.18
C TYR A 182 6.79 0.30 19.38
N PHE A 183 6.27 -0.91 19.25
CA PHE A 183 6.35 -1.93 20.29
C PHE A 183 7.19 -3.12 19.82
N PRO A 184 8.14 -3.59 20.65
CA PRO A 184 9.13 -4.56 20.21
C PRO A 184 8.52 -5.92 19.90
N THR A 185 8.94 -6.48 18.77
CA THR A 185 8.60 -7.82 18.30
C THR A 185 9.45 -8.90 18.96
N ASP A 186 9.43 -8.97 20.28
CA ASP A 186 10.17 -10.04 20.97
C ASP A 186 9.43 -11.39 20.88
N LYS A 187 10.17 -12.47 21.14
CA LYS A 187 9.67 -13.87 21.10
C LYS A 187 8.62 -14.17 22.18
N THR A 188 8.41 -13.25 23.12
CA THR A 188 7.48 -13.47 24.24
C THR A 188 6.07 -13.02 23.91
N ASN A 189 5.93 -12.18 22.88
CA ASN A 189 4.65 -11.66 22.43
C ASN A 189 3.99 -12.56 21.36
N PRO A 190 2.66 -12.61 21.31
CA PRO A 190 1.94 -13.37 20.28
C PRO A 190 2.22 -12.77 18.90
N TRP A 191 2.25 -13.63 17.88
CA TRP A 191 2.28 -13.18 16.49
C TRP A 191 0.98 -12.46 16.13
N VAL A 192 1.07 -11.49 15.23
CA VAL A 192 -0.06 -10.64 14.83
C VAL A 192 -0.41 -10.81 13.37
N TYR A 193 0.59 -11.09 12.54
CA TYR A 193 0.42 -11.19 11.10
C TYR A 193 1.33 -12.29 10.54
N TYR A 194 0.76 -13.17 9.73
CA TYR A 194 1.52 -14.23 9.06
C TYR A 194 1.62 -13.94 7.57
N TYR A 195 2.83 -13.54 7.17
CA TYR A 195 3.17 -13.18 5.80
C TYR A 195 3.30 -14.45 4.96
N SER A 196 2.22 -14.76 4.23
CA SER A 196 2.08 -15.97 3.41
C SER A 196 2.47 -15.78 1.95
N THR A 197 2.66 -14.53 1.54
CA THR A 197 2.74 -14.06 0.13
C THR A 197 3.93 -14.60 -0.66
N ALA A 198 4.86 -15.32 -0.04
CA ALA A 198 5.94 -15.92 -0.80
C ALA A 198 5.45 -17.04 -1.75
N TYR A 199 4.57 -17.96 -1.32
CA TYR A 199 4.18 -19.12 -2.18
C TYR A 199 2.88 -19.78 -1.69
N ARG A 200 1.70 -19.29 -2.09
CA ARG A 200 0.44 -19.96 -1.68
C ARG A 200 0.25 -21.29 -2.39
N ARG A 201 0.84 -21.46 -3.57
CA ARG A 201 0.85 -22.70 -4.34
C ARG A 201 2.25 -23.01 -4.88
N PRO A 202 2.58 -24.29 -5.09
CA PRO A 202 3.83 -24.68 -5.76
C PRO A 202 3.99 -24.02 -7.13
N GLU A 203 2.90 -23.76 -7.86
CA GLU A 203 2.92 -23.08 -9.16
C GLU A 203 3.32 -21.60 -9.07
N ASP A 204 3.10 -20.95 -7.92
CA ASP A 204 3.53 -19.56 -7.71
C ASP A 204 5.07 -19.48 -7.68
N ALA A 205 5.76 -20.58 -7.36
CA ALA A 205 7.20 -20.57 -7.19
C ALA A 205 7.99 -20.30 -8.48
N GLU A 206 7.51 -20.86 -9.59
CA GLU A 206 8.13 -20.64 -10.91
C GLU A 206 7.93 -19.21 -11.42
N ILE A 207 6.83 -18.56 -11.01
CA ILE A 207 6.52 -17.17 -11.36
C ILE A 207 7.44 -16.23 -10.57
N TYR A 208 7.60 -16.44 -9.26
CA TYR A 208 8.37 -15.54 -8.39
C TYR A 208 9.89 -15.76 -8.42
N GLU A 209 10.40 -16.94 -8.81
CA GLU A 209 11.86 -17.13 -9.04
C GLU A 209 12.42 -16.19 -10.12
N GLN A 210 11.58 -15.70 -11.04
CA GLN A 210 11.97 -14.71 -12.05
C GLN A 210 11.97 -13.27 -11.52
N PHE A 211 11.38 -13.01 -10.36
CA PHE A 211 11.16 -11.67 -9.79
C PHE A 211 11.67 -11.53 -8.34
N VAL A 212 12.62 -12.36 -7.91
CA VAL A 212 13.16 -12.38 -6.52
C VAL A 212 13.69 -11.01 -6.04
N GLU A 213 14.00 -10.08 -6.95
CA GLU A 213 14.41 -8.70 -6.62
C GLU A 213 13.25 -7.68 -6.55
N GLN A 214 12.00 -8.09 -6.82
CA GLN A 214 10.84 -7.20 -7.01
C GLN A 214 9.65 -7.56 -6.10
N ASP A 215 9.93 -7.99 -4.87
CA ASP A 215 8.98 -8.57 -3.90
C ASP A 215 7.93 -7.59 -3.31
N GLN A 216 7.59 -6.52 -4.02
CA GLN A 216 6.44 -5.67 -3.67
C GLN A 216 5.42 -5.74 -4.80
N ALA A 217 4.16 -6.06 -4.50
CA ALA A 217 3.04 -6.04 -5.46
C ALA A 217 2.89 -4.68 -6.21
N SER A 218 3.58 -3.64 -5.70
CA SER A 218 3.74 -2.31 -6.25
C SER A 218 4.73 -2.22 -7.45
N THR A 219 5.49 -3.26 -7.78
CA THR A 219 6.54 -3.23 -8.84
C THR A 219 6.04 -3.57 -10.24
N VAL A 220 4.82 -4.11 -10.40
CA VAL A 220 4.31 -4.44 -11.74
C VAL A 220 4.16 -3.17 -12.57
N VAL A 221 5.04 -3.01 -13.57
CA VAL A 221 5.04 -1.86 -14.45
C VAL A 221 3.94 -2.00 -15.49
N LYS A 222 2.88 -1.20 -15.34
CA LYS A 222 1.80 -1.15 -16.34
C LYS A 222 2.11 -0.07 -17.37
N SER A 223 2.41 -0.49 -18.59
CA SER A 223 2.56 0.41 -19.74
C SER A 223 1.24 1.13 -20.04
N ARG A 224 1.31 2.45 -20.25
CA ARG A 224 0.21 3.28 -20.73
C ARG A 224 0.40 3.60 -22.22
N LYS A 225 -0.65 4.10 -22.87
CA LYS A 225 -0.57 4.53 -24.27
C LYS A 225 0.43 5.67 -24.44
N GLU A 226 0.48 6.55 -23.45
CA GLU A 226 1.38 7.70 -23.36
C GLU A 226 2.84 7.25 -23.30
N ASP A 227 3.16 6.19 -22.55
CA ASP A 227 4.51 5.63 -22.46
C ASP A 227 5.03 5.21 -23.85
N ARG A 228 4.17 4.59 -24.66
CA ARG A 228 4.50 4.21 -26.05
C ARG A 228 4.73 5.43 -26.95
N ILE A 229 3.95 6.50 -26.77
CA ILE A 229 4.10 7.75 -27.54
C ILE A 229 5.46 8.40 -27.22
N GLU A 230 5.81 8.47 -25.94
CA GLU A 230 7.10 9.01 -25.49
C GLU A 230 8.26 8.12 -25.95
N ALA A 231 8.11 6.79 -25.88
CA ALA A 231 9.11 5.84 -26.40
C ALA A 231 9.36 6.05 -27.91
N GLN A 232 8.30 6.21 -28.71
CA GLN A 232 8.44 6.52 -30.14
C GLN A 232 9.15 7.87 -30.38
N ALA A 233 8.83 8.89 -29.60
CA ALA A 233 9.49 10.19 -29.68
C ALA A 233 10.98 10.09 -29.34
N LEU A 234 11.32 9.30 -28.32
CA LEU A 234 12.71 9.09 -27.88
C LEU A 234 13.51 8.32 -28.94
N CYS A 235 12.98 7.24 -29.51
CA CYS A 235 13.65 6.51 -30.59
C CYS A 235 13.92 7.39 -31.82
N LYS A 236 12.97 8.28 -32.17
CA LYS A 236 13.18 9.26 -33.26
C LYS A 236 14.31 10.25 -32.96
N GLN A 237 14.42 10.71 -31.70
CA GLN A 237 15.51 11.60 -31.28
C GLN A 237 16.88 10.92 -31.33
N LEU A 238 16.93 9.61 -31.10
CA LEU A 238 18.12 8.78 -31.23
C LEU A 238 18.47 8.43 -32.69
N GLY A 239 17.71 8.93 -33.67
CA GLY A 239 18.00 8.80 -35.10
C GLY A 239 17.56 7.47 -35.72
N GLY A 240 16.73 6.67 -35.01
CA GLY A 240 16.29 5.36 -35.48
C GLY A 240 14.82 5.31 -35.91
N GLN A 241 14.51 4.41 -36.85
CA GLN A 241 13.19 3.81 -36.97
C GLN A 241 13.23 2.49 -36.17
N PRO A 242 12.74 2.46 -34.92
CA PRO A 242 12.86 1.25 -34.11
C PRO A 242 12.02 0.14 -34.74
N SER A 243 12.56 -1.08 -34.71
CA SER A 243 11.78 -2.30 -34.90
C SER A 243 10.67 -2.39 -33.84
N ALA A 244 9.71 -3.30 -34.05
CA ALA A 244 8.63 -3.51 -33.09
C ALA A 244 9.16 -3.95 -31.70
N ALA A 245 10.24 -4.73 -31.67
CA ALA A 245 10.88 -5.20 -30.44
C ALA A 245 11.58 -4.04 -29.70
N GLU A 246 12.40 -3.26 -30.40
CA GLU A 246 13.09 -2.09 -29.81
C GLU A 246 12.10 -1.04 -29.29
N LEU A 247 10.97 -0.85 -29.98
CA LEU A 247 9.93 0.05 -29.50
C LEU A 247 9.26 -0.48 -28.22
N GLN A 248 9.07 -1.79 -28.10
CA GLN A 248 8.50 -2.39 -26.90
C GLN A 248 9.46 -2.24 -25.72
N GLU A 249 10.74 -2.56 -25.90
CA GLU A 249 11.76 -2.35 -24.86
C GLU A 249 11.84 -0.90 -24.40
N MET A 250 11.77 0.05 -25.34
CA MET A 250 11.74 1.47 -25.00
C MET A 250 10.45 1.86 -24.29
N THR A 251 9.31 1.26 -24.64
CA THR A 251 8.02 1.49 -23.94
C THR A 251 8.10 1.01 -22.50
N ASP A 252 8.69 -0.16 -22.27
CA ASP A 252 8.86 -0.74 -20.93
C ASP A 252 9.81 0.12 -20.09
N PHE A 253 10.91 0.61 -20.70
CA PHE A 253 11.81 1.57 -20.08
C PHE A 253 11.09 2.86 -19.65
N VAL A 254 10.30 3.47 -20.55
CA VAL A 254 9.55 4.70 -20.23
C VAL A 254 8.52 4.46 -19.13
N ALA A 255 7.80 3.35 -19.20
CA ALA A 255 6.80 2.99 -18.18
C ALA A 255 7.46 2.81 -16.80
N ALA A 256 8.61 2.16 -16.74
CA ALA A 256 9.37 1.97 -15.50
C ALA A 256 9.89 3.31 -14.95
N LEU A 257 10.46 4.16 -15.81
CA LEU A 257 10.92 5.49 -15.44
C LEU A 257 9.77 6.35 -14.88
N ARG A 258 8.61 6.36 -15.54
CA ARG A 258 7.41 7.06 -15.06
C ARG A 258 6.99 6.53 -13.69
N GLN A 259 6.85 5.20 -13.54
CA GLN A 259 6.38 4.59 -12.30
C GLN A 259 7.32 4.90 -11.12
N ASN A 260 8.64 4.87 -11.35
CA ASN A 260 9.62 5.22 -10.32
C ASN A 260 9.52 6.68 -9.91
N ILE A 261 9.32 7.60 -10.87
CA ILE A 261 9.09 9.02 -10.59
C ILE A 261 7.78 9.21 -9.81
N GLU A 262 6.69 8.58 -10.24
CA GLU A 262 5.40 8.61 -9.56
C GLU A 262 5.52 8.07 -8.13
N ALA A 263 6.24 6.96 -7.91
CA ALA A 263 6.49 6.38 -6.58
C ALA A 263 7.19 7.33 -5.62
N VAL A 264 8.19 8.08 -6.10
CA VAL A 264 8.92 9.03 -5.26
C VAL A 264 8.07 10.27 -4.96
N LEU A 265 7.35 10.78 -5.96
CA LEU A 265 6.55 11.98 -5.83
C LEU A 265 5.27 11.75 -5.02
N ILE A 266 4.60 10.61 -5.18
CA ILE A 266 3.40 10.31 -4.40
C ILE A 266 3.72 10.17 -2.91
N ARG A 267 4.92 9.68 -2.57
CA ARG A 267 5.41 9.63 -1.18
C ARG A 267 5.73 11.01 -0.64
N HIS A 268 5.86 12.06 -1.44
CA HIS A 268 6.18 13.40 -0.93
C HIS A 268 4.95 14.10 -0.34
N PHE A 269 5.15 14.74 0.81
CA PHE A 269 4.19 15.65 1.44
C PHE A 269 4.68 17.09 1.32
N PRO A 270 4.37 17.80 0.23
CA PRO A 270 4.71 19.20 0.17
C PRO A 270 3.77 20.00 1.09
N GLU A 271 4.15 20.20 2.36
CA GLU A 271 3.59 21.30 3.18
C GLU A 271 3.89 22.65 2.51
N SER A 272 5.05 22.73 1.86
CA SER A 272 5.50 23.85 1.03
C SER A 272 5.64 23.41 -0.42
N PRO A 273 5.48 24.31 -1.40
CA PRO A 273 5.77 24.00 -2.79
C PRO A 273 7.15 23.37 -2.96
N MET A 274 7.24 22.33 -3.79
CA MET A 274 8.48 21.65 -4.11
C MET A 274 9.36 22.55 -4.96
N ARG A 275 10.64 22.66 -4.62
CA ARG A 275 11.56 23.43 -5.46
C ARG A 275 11.73 22.76 -6.81
N THR A 276 11.71 23.53 -7.90
CA THR A 276 12.00 22.98 -9.24
C THR A 276 13.33 22.18 -9.26
N GLY A 277 14.33 22.58 -8.48
CA GLY A 277 15.60 21.84 -8.33
C GLY A 277 15.47 20.48 -7.62
N GLU A 278 14.51 20.30 -6.71
CA GLU A 278 14.21 19.02 -6.05
C GLU A 278 13.56 18.04 -7.03
N MET A 279 12.55 18.50 -7.76
CA MET A 279 11.90 17.71 -8.82
C MET A 279 12.94 17.22 -9.84
N LYS A 280 13.85 18.10 -10.28
CA LYS A 280 14.95 17.72 -11.19
C LYS A 280 15.88 16.67 -10.59
N ARG A 281 16.22 16.76 -9.30
CA ARG A 281 17.04 15.74 -8.63
C ARG A 281 16.35 14.38 -8.59
N ILE A 282 15.03 14.35 -8.33
CA ILE A 282 14.24 13.12 -8.41
C ILE A 282 14.30 12.54 -9.83
N ALA A 283 14.00 13.34 -10.84
CA ALA A 283 14.03 12.93 -12.24
C ALA A 283 15.40 12.36 -12.67
N VAL A 284 16.49 13.08 -12.36
CA VAL A 284 17.86 12.64 -12.67
C VAL A 284 18.21 11.35 -11.94
N GLY A 285 17.83 11.23 -10.65
CA GLY A 285 18.06 10.01 -9.87
C GLY A 285 17.38 8.79 -10.48
N GLN A 286 16.13 8.94 -10.95
CA GLN A 286 15.38 7.83 -11.55
C GLN A 286 15.84 7.47 -12.97
N ALA A 287 16.51 8.39 -13.68
CA ALA A 287 17.07 8.10 -15.00
C ALA A 287 18.33 7.21 -14.95
N GLN A 288 18.87 6.89 -13.76
CA GLN A 288 19.98 5.96 -13.55
C GLN A 288 21.21 6.23 -14.46
N GLY A 289 21.53 7.50 -14.72
CA GLY A 289 22.68 7.89 -15.54
C GLY A 289 22.45 7.84 -17.06
N GLN A 290 21.25 7.47 -17.51
CA GLN A 290 20.89 7.48 -18.94
C GLN A 290 20.69 8.93 -19.42
N VAL A 291 21.77 9.56 -19.91
CA VAL A 291 21.78 10.97 -20.33
C VAL A 291 20.69 11.29 -21.36
N PHE A 292 20.43 10.35 -22.27
CA PHE A 292 19.38 10.52 -23.30
C PHE A 292 17.98 10.63 -22.71
N ALA A 293 17.74 10.09 -21.51
CA ALA A 293 16.43 10.06 -20.86
C ALA A 293 16.19 11.25 -19.91
N LEU A 294 17.19 12.09 -19.63
CA LEU A 294 17.07 13.15 -18.61
C LEU A 294 15.93 14.16 -18.91
N LYS A 295 15.79 14.56 -20.17
CA LYS A 295 14.70 15.46 -20.58
C LYS A 295 13.33 14.81 -20.43
N LEU A 296 13.23 13.53 -20.75
CA LEU A 296 12.00 12.76 -20.58
C LEU A 296 11.67 12.60 -19.08
N ALA A 297 12.66 12.26 -18.25
CA ALA A 297 12.48 12.16 -16.80
C ALA A 297 11.99 13.49 -16.19
N GLU A 298 12.56 14.63 -16.57
CA GLU A 298 12.08 15.94 -16.08
C GLU A 298 10.64 16.23 -16.52
N LYS A 299 10.28 15.90 -17.77
CA LYS A 299 8.93 16.03 -18.28
C LYS A 299 7.94 15.18 -17.47
N LEU A 300 8.23 13.88 -17.32
CA LEU A 300 7.41 12.95 -16.55
C LEU A 300 7.24 13.40 -15.09
N ALA A 301 8.31 13.94 -14.48
CA ALA A 301 8.25 14.46 -13.12
C ALA A 301 7.36 15.71 -13.00
N ARG A 302 7.39 16.64 -13.96
CA ARG A 302 6.44 17.77 -13.98
C ARG A 302 4.99 17.32 -14.15
N GLU A 303 4.75 16.39 -15.06
CA GLU A 303 3.41 15.83 -15.30
C GLU A 303 2.88 15.12 -14.04
N ALA A 304 3.72 14.34 -13.37
CA ALA A 304 3.39 13.70 -12.10
C ALA A 304 3.13 14.73 -10.99
N CYS A 305 3.93 15.79 -10.87
CA CYS A 305 3.66 16.86 -9.92
C CYS A 305 2.29 17.51 -10.14
N SER A 306 1.95 17.82 -11.40
CA SER A 306 0.62 18.34 -11.74
C SER A 306 -0.50 17.35 -11.40
N THR A 307 -0.30 16.08 -11.73
CA THR A 307 -1.28 15.00 -11.51
C THR A 307 -1.57 14.80 -10.02
N PHE A 308 -0.54 14.80 -9.18
CA PHE A 308 -0.66 14.56 -7.75
C PHE A 308 -0.83 15.84 -6.92
N GLY A 309 -1.01 17.00 -7.56
CA GLY A 309 -1.22 18.28 -6.88
C GLY A 309 0.02 18.81 -6.13
N VAL A 310 1.22 18.35 -6.48
CA VAL A 310 2.49 18.85 -5.95
C VAL A 310 2.79 20.19 -6.62
N ARG A 311 2.65 21.27 -5.86
CA ARG A 311 2.96 22.63 -6.35
C ARG A 311 4.46 22.79 -6.53
N LEU A 312 4.89 23.43 -7.62
CA LEU A 312 6.30 23.76 -7.87
C LEU A 312 6.54 25.25 -7.63
N GLU A 313 7.70 25.58 -7.03
CA GLU A 313 8.25 26.94 -6.99
C GLU A 313 8.83 27.36 -8.35
#